data_AF-A0A2P8K7Y8-F1
#
_entry.id   AF-A0A2P8K7Y8-F1
#
_cell.length_a   1.000
_cell.length_b   1.000
_cell.length_c   1.000
_cell.angle_alpha   90.00
_cell.angle_beta   90.00
_cell.angle_gamma   90.00
#
_symmetry.space_group_name_H-M   'P 1'
#
loop_
_entity.id
_entity.type
_entity.pdbx_description
1 polymer ?
#
loop_
_entity_poly.entity_id
_entity_poly.type
_entity_poly.pdbx_seq_one_letter_code
_entity_poly.pdbx_strand_id
1 'polypeptide(L)'
;MDSAGTVVPSAYAAMAYKFNSDAGVIYKYGTPAIKSGVQTLQERADVGTMSGIGSVYQLGREDSTNNMYVSIHAAAIGVPTSGQSVESSVAWLQNSATDRRTFQQRPQLLWQQRRLLPTSIDDYVSTGVLAKNDAADLPVCEHRGENAADSPATRLSLVCTQGSPTKPAKLYTVGTLTAQNRASTSFKLGFVPTAVTVTGGGEFALVSGWDVPNTKGQVAIVSLGSAPQDWKPGQARYDWWHGWMDMMHPGFPDQGNYVFMKVIGYVDLPSDMKAPTAIAATTGIHPYTSMLKYDASGNISNFQMLNSPMANNRAKMLPGGEDYERYAKGGVAVVVSKSEKRAAFIDLSPLFKYTNDMYLGSAASNLET
;
A
#
# COMPACT_ATOMS: atom_id res chain seq x y z
N MET A 1 27.01 -1.45 10.61
CA MET A 1 27.28 -0.33 11.53
C MET A 1 28.63 -0.60 12.17
N ASP A 2 29.45 0.41 12.37
CA ASP A 2 30.63 0.29 13.24
C ASP A 2 30.23 0.41 14.73
N SER A 3 31.21 0.33 15.62
CA SER A 3 30.99 0.46 17.07
C SER A 3 30.50 1.85 17.51
N ALA A 4 30.60 2.86 16.64
CA ALA A 4 30.10 4.21 16.88
C ALA A 4 28.66 4.42 16.36
N GLY A 5 28.06 3.40 15.76
CA GLY A 5 26.72 3.48 15.18
C GLY A 5 26.70 4.18 13.81
N THR A 6 27.84 4.26 13.12
CA THR A 6 27.93 4.80 11.77
C THR A 6 27.68 3.70 10.75
N VAL A 7 26.91 4.01 9.70
CA VAL A 7 26.73 3.10 8.57
C VAL A 7 28.04 2.94 7.81
N VAL A 8 28.53 1.70 7.76
CA VAL A 8 29.72 1.29 6.99
C VAL A 8 29.27 0.99 5.56
N PRO A 9 29.78 1.70 4.52
CA PRO A 9 29.31 1.55 3.15
C PRO A 9 29.39 0.13 2.60
N SER A 10 30.45 -0.62 2.91
CA SER A 10 30.58 -2.02 2.49
C SER A 10 29.55 -2.93 3.13
N ALA A 11 29.25 -2.76 4.42
CA ALA A 11 28.20 -3.51 5.11
C ALA A 11 26.79 -3.11 4.61
N TYR A 12 26.61 -1.83 4.25
CA TYR A 12 25.39 -1.32 3.65
C TYR A 12 25.14 -1.99 2.29
N ALA A 13 26.11 -1.96 1.38
CA ALA A 13 26.02 -2.62 0.09
C ALA A 13 25.88 -4.14 0.21
N ALA A 14 26.54 -4.77 1.20
CA ALA A 14 26.45 -6.21 1.43
C ALA A 14 25.08 -6.65 1.98
N MET A 15 24.37 -5.77 2.69
CA MET A 15 23.01 -6.03 3.20
C MET A 15 21.93 -5.64 2.19
N ALA A 16 22.21 -4.69 1.31
CA ALA A 16 21.33 -4.36 0.21
C ALA A 16 20.92 -5.62 -0.57
N TYR A 17 19.68 -5.62 -1.09
CA TYR A 17 19.13 -6.72 -1.88
C TYR A 17 18.95 -8.06 -1.14
N LYS A 18 18.91 -8.05 0.20
CA LYS A 18 18.69 -9.25 1.03
C LYS A 18 17.50 -9.15 1.97
N PHE A 19 16.62 -8.17 1.79
CA PHE A 19 15.45 -7.94 2.65
C PHE A 19 14.37 -9.03 2.58
N ASN A 20 14.33 -9.84 1.52
CA ASN A 20 13.47 -11.03 1.39
C ASN A 20 14.11 -12.32 1.94
N SER A 21 15.31 -12.23 2.54
CA SER A 21 16.04 -13.36 3.11
C SER A 21 16.03 -13.35 4.65
N ASP A 22 16.50 -14.43 5.28
CA ASP A 22 16.65 -14.51 6.73
C ASP A 22 17.50 -13.37 7.30
N ALA A 23 18.57 -12.98 6.59
CA ALA A 23 19.40 -11.84 6.98
C ALA A 23 18.59 -10.53 6.97
N GLY A 24 17.68 -10.38 6.00
CA GLY A 24 16.76 -9.26 5.90
C GLY A 24 15.77 -9.19 7.04
N VAL A 25 15.14 -10.32 7.36
CA VAL A 25 14.21 -10.46 8.49
C VAL A 25 14.92 -10.13 9.80
N ILE A 26 16.11 -10.69 10.03
CA ILE A 26 16.92 -10.40 11.23
C ILE A 26 17.29 -8.93 11.29
N TYR A 27 17.67 -8.32 10.16
CA TYR A 27 18.01 -6.90 10.10
C TYR A 27 16.83 -6.00 10.48
N LYS A 28 15.64 -6.25 9.93
CA LYS A 28 14.44 -5.44 10.19
C LYS A 28 13.85 -5.71 11.58
N TYR A 29 13.67 -6.97 11.95
CA TYR A 29 12.86 -7.38 13.10
C TYR A 29 13.69 -7.89 14.28
N GLY A 30 14.95 -8.22 14.05
CA GLY A 30 15.87 -8.76 15.06
C GLY A 30 15.98 -10.28 14.99
N THR A 31 16.95 -10.84 15.71
CA THR A 31 17.12 -12.28 15.81
C THR A 31 15.89 -12.92 16.44
N PRO A 32 15.44 -14.11 15.97
CA PRO A 32 14.39 -14.86 16.63
C PRO A 32 14.68 -15.02 18.13
N ALA A 33 13.64 -14.95 18.96
CA ALA A 33 13.77 -15.14 20.40
C ALA A 33 14.22 -16.58 20.71
N ILE A 34 15.40 -16.73 21.31
CA ILE A 34 16.00 -18.04 21.66
C ILE A 34 15.76 -18.46 23.12
N LYS A 35 15.05 -17.65 23.91
CA LYS A 35 14.87 -17.90 25.35
C LYS A 35 13.85 -19.03 25.58
N SER A 36 14.33 -20.16 26.07
CA SER A 36 13.49 -21.28 26.52
C SER A 36 12.64 -20.89 27.74
N GLY A 37 11.43 -21.44 27.87
CA GLY A 37 10.53 -21.19 29.01
C GLY A 37 9.81 -19.84 28.97
N VAL A 38 9.95 -19.06 27.89
CA VAL A 38 9.04 -17.94 27.59
C VAL A 38 7.81 -18.51 26.93
N GLN A 39 6.63 -18.06 27.36
CA GLN A 39 5.37 -18.43 26.70
C GLN A 39 5.35 -17.80 25.30
N THR A 40 5.85 -18.52 24.32
CA THR A 40 5.62 -18.19 22.90
C THR A 40 4.15 -18.43 22.61
N LEU A 41 3.51 -17.52 21.87
CA LEU A 41 2.20 -17.81 21.30
C LEU A 41 2.39 -19.01 20.36
N GLN A 42 1.94 -20.19 20.79
CA GLN A 42 1.93 -21.34 19.90
C GLN A 42 0.96 -21.04 18.75
N GLU A 43 1.24 -21.68 17.62
CA GLU A 43 0.30 -21.73 16.53
C GLU A 43 -1.07 -22.17 17.07
N ARG A 44 -2.10 -21.36 16.82
CA ARG A 44 -3.43 -21.68 17.35
C ARG A 44 -4.00 -22.86 16.58
N ALA A 45 -4.62 -23.80 17.28
CA ALA A 45 -5.38 -24.84 16.64
C ALA A 45 -6.56 -24.25 15.85
N ASP A 46 -6.95 -24.94 14.79
CA ASP A 46 -8.14 -24.64 14.03
C ASP A 46 -9.38 -24.78 14.92
N VAL A 47 -10.20 -23.73 15.01
CA VAL A 47 -11.39 -23.66 15.88
C VAL A 47 -12.68 -23.96 15.10
N GLY A 48 -12.67 -23.75 13.77
CA GLY A 48 -13.80 -24.09 12.92
C GLY A 48 -13.56 -23.78 11.45
N THR A 49 -14.57 -24.10 10.64
CA THR A 49 -14.60 -23.85 9.20
C THR A 49 -15.83 -23.01 8.87
N MET A 50 -15.65 -21.90 8.15
CA MET A 50 -16.76 -21.03 7.78
C MET A 50 -17.71 -21.71 6.80
N SER A 51 -19.00 -21.71 7.11
CA SER A 51 -20.06 -22.32 6.31
C SER A 51 -20.17 -21.70 4.90
N GLY A 52 -20.25 -22.51 3.85
CA GLY A 52 -20.36 -22.06 2.45
C GLY A 52 -19.08 -21.46 1.84
N ILE A 53 -18.06 -21.18 2.65
CA ILE A 53 -16.76 -20.63 2.26
C ILE A 53 -15.68 -21.71 2.31
N GLY A 54 -15.70 -22.55 3.35
CA GLY A 54 -14.75 -23.65 3.54
C GLY A 54 -13.38 -23.24 4.10
N SER A 55 -13.16 -21.95 4.40
CA SER A 55 -11.92 -21.47 5.01
C SER A 55 -11.89 -21.76 6.52
N VAL A 56 -10.73 -22.13 7.01
CA VAL A 56 -10.50 -22.50 8.42
C VAL A 56 -10.05 -21.28 9.22
N TYR A 57 -10.54 -21.13 10.45
CA TYR A 57 -10.20 -20.00 11.33
C TYR A 57 -9.76 -20.45 12.73
N GLN A 58 -8.96 -19.63 13.40
CA GLN A 58 -8.36 -19.93 14.71
C GLN A 58 -8.80 -18.98 15.84
N LEU A 59 -9.49 -17.90 15.49
CA LEU A 59 -9.96 -16.87 16.41
C LEU A 59 -11.34 -16.39 16.00
N GLY A 60 -12.18 -16.06 16.99
CA GLY A 60 -13.55 -15.61 16.79
C GLY A 60 -14.57 -16.76 16.67
N ARG A 61 -15.78 -16.41 16.28
CA ARG A 61 -16.89 -17.32 16.01
C ARG A 61 -17.57 -16.84 14.74
N GLU A 62 -17.83 -17.77 13.82
CA GLU A 62 -18.53 -17.43 12.58
C GLU A 62 -19.88 -16.76 12.87
N ASP A 63 -20.08 -15.59 12.26
CA ASP A 63 -21.36 -14.89 12.16
C ASP A 63 -21.78 -14.81 10.68
N SER A 64 -22.59 -15.78 10.25
CA SER A 64 -23.09 -15.87 8.86
C SER A 64 -24.06 -14.76 8.47
N THR A 65 -24.50 -13.94 9.44
CA THR A 65 -25.34 -12.76 9.17
C THR A 65 -24.52 -11.52 8.81
N ASN A 66 -23.20 -11.57 9.02
CA ASN A 66 -22.31 -10.45 8.80
C ASN A 66 -21.29 -10.77 7.70
N ASN A 67 -21.63 -10.35 6.49
CA ASN A 67 -20.82 -10.61 5.29
C ASN A 67 -19.81 -9.46 5.08
N MET A 68 -18.88 -9.33 6.01
CA MET A 68 -17.75 -8.42 5.83
C MET A 68 -16.80 -9.06 4.81
N TYR A 69 -16.94 -8.70 3.53
CA TYR A 69 -16.08 -9.11 2.41
C TYR A 69 -14.62 -8.61 2.56
N VAL A 70 -14.00 -8.79 3.72
CA VAL A 70 -12.74 -8.16 4.07
C VAL A 70 -11.67 -9.23 4.30
N SER A 71 -10.81 -9.41 3.31
CA SER A 71 -9.46 -9.88 3.60
C SER A 71 -8.71 -8.73 4.27
N ILE A 72 -8.45 -8.84 5.59
CA ILE A 72 -7.57 -7.90 6.29
C ILE A 72 -6.11 -8.36 6.17
N HIS A 73 -5.22 -7.55 6.74
CA HIS A 73 -3.78 -7.76 6.73
C HIS A 73 -3.37 -8.77 7.78
N ALA A 74 -2.46 -9.65 7.38
CA ALA A 74 -1.45 -10.14 8.29
C ALA A 74 -0.20 -9.36 7.95
N ALA A 75 0.38 -8.69 8.94
CA ALA A 75 1.76 -8.28 8.81
C ALA A 75 2.61 -9.55 8.93
N ALA A 76 3.04 -10.12 7.80
CA ALA A 76 4.08 -11.14 7.84
C ALA A 76 5.40 -10.48 8.24
N ILE A 77 6.09 -11.07 9.23
CA ILE A 77 7.42 -10.62 9.65
C ILE A 77 8.46 -10.95 8.55
N GLY A 78 8.16 -11.91 7.67
CA GLY A 78 8.97 -12.27 6.53
C GLY A 78 8.27 -13.34 5.69
N VAL A 79 8.87 -13.64 4.53
CA VAL A 79 8.41 -14.71 3.64
C VAL A 79 9.32 -15.94 3.80
N PRO A 80 8.80 -17.18 3.79
CA PRO A 80 9.64 -18.38 3.95
C PRO A 80 10.72 -18.45 2.88
N THR A 81 11.96 -18.80 3.23
CA THR A 81 13.12 -18.79 2.30
C THR A 81 13.14 -19.93 1.28
N SER A 82 12.59 -21.09 1.62
CA SER A 82 12.55 -22.24 0.71
C SER A 82 11.39 -22.14 -0.29
N GLY A 83 11.68 -22.37 -1.58
CA GLY A 83 10.65 -22.41 -2.63
C GLY A 83 9.95 -21.07 -2.88
N GLN A 84 10.63 -19.94 -2.65
CA GLN A 84 10.07 -18.62 -2.94
C GLN A 84 9.80 -18.45 -4.44
N SER A 85 8.58 -18.02 -4.74
CA SER A 85 8.19 -17.38 -5.98
C SER A 85 7.46 -16.08 -5.64
N VAL A 86 7.24 -15.22 -6.63
CA VAL A 86 6.42 -14.01 -6.47
C VAL A 86 5.06 -14.37 -5.89
N GLU A 87 4.39 -15.39 -6.43
CA GLU A 87 3.06 -15.79 -5.99
C GLU A 87 3.05 -16.38 -4.58
N SER A 88 3.98 -17.29 -4.25
CA SER A 88 4.02 -17.86 -2.90
C SER A 88 4.34 -16.79 -1.85
N SER A 89 5.25 -15.86 -2.17
CA SER A 89 5.65 -14.77 -1.26
C SER A 89 4.53 -13.75 -1.05
N VAL A 90 3.82 -13.37 -2.12
CA VAL A 90 2.66 -12.46 -2.02
C VAL A 90 1.52 -13.13 -1.24
N ALA A 91 1.30 -14.44 -1.38
CA ALA A 91 0.28 -15.15 -0.59
C ALA A 91 0.54 -15.03 0.92
N TRP A 92 1.81 -15.06 1.34
CA TRP A 92 2.18 -14.84 2.75
C TRP A 92 1.93 -13.40 3.23
N LEU A 93 2.08 -12.39 2.36
CA LEU A 93 1.84 -10.98 2.72
C LEU A 93 0.36 -10.59 2.70
N GLN A 94 -0.43 -11.18 1.78
CA GLN A 94 -1.82 -10.81 1.54
C GLN A 94 -2.83 -11.51 2.45
N ASN A 95 -2.52 -12.73 2.91
CA ASN A 95 -3.57 -13.69 3.19
C ASN A 95 -3.70 -14.01 4.68
N SER A 96 -4.37 -13.12 5.40
CA SER A 96 -5.11 -13.46 6.61
C SER A 96 -6.48 -12.79 6.57
N ALA A 97 -7.53 -13.51 6.18
CA ALA A 97 -8.83 -12.87 6.15
C ALA A 97 -9.43 -12.76 7.57
N THR A 98 -10.13 -11.65 7.82
CA THR A 98 -11.20 -11.65 8.82
C THR A 98 -12.51 -11.62 8.10
N ASP A 99 -13.10 -12.78 7.90
CA ASP A 99 -14.45 -12.89 7.39
C ASP A 99 -15.38 -13.34 8.52
N ARG A 100 -16.62 -12.89 8.52
CA ARG A 100 -17.66 -13.28 9.50
C ARG A 100 -17.21 -13.21 10.97
N ARG A 101 -16.42 -12.19 11.33
CA ARG A 101 -15.82 -11.98 12.68
C ARG A 101 -14.86 -13.08 13.14
N THR A 102 -14.28 -13.80 12.19
CA THR A 102 -13.24 -14.80 12.44
C THR A 102 -11.87 -14.25 12.05
N PHE A 103 -10.78 -14.88 12.48
CA PHE A 103 -9.42 -14.57 12.02
C PHE A 103 -8.68 -15.86 11.62
N GLN A 104 -7.91 -15.75 10.55
CA GLN A 104 -7.14 -16.84 9.94
C GLN A 104 -5.65 -16.53 10.04
N GLN A 105 -4.86 -17.38 10.68
CA GLN A 105 -3.43 -17.15 10.91
C GLN A 105 -2.53 -17.57 9.73
N ARG A 106 -3.07 -18.33 8.78
CA ARG A 106 -2.34 -18.85 7.59
C ARG A 106 -3.09 -18.44 6.32
N PRO A 107 -2.38 -18.28 5.18
CA PRO A 107 -3.03 -18.09 3.89
C PRO A 107 -4.14 -19.11 3.61
N GLN A 108 -5.36 -18.62 3.31
CA GLN A 108 -6.53 -19.42 2.94
C GLN A 108 -6.93 -19.17 1.49
N LEU A 109 -7.60 -20.15 0.87
CA LEU A 109 -8.16 -19.92 -0.46
C LEU A 109 -9.22 -18.80 -0.39
N LEU A 110 -9.15 -17.87 -1.34
CA LEU A 110 -10.21 -16.94 -1.67
C LEU A 110 -11.44 -17.77 -2.08
N TRP A 111 -12.46 -17.83 -1.24
CA TRP A 111 -13.54 -18.81 -1.39
C TRP A 111 -14.32 -18.73 -2.71
N GLN A 112 -14.42 -17.53 -3.31
CA GLN A 112 -15.10 -17.33 -4.60
C GLN A 112 -14.24 -17.77 -5.80
N GLN A 113 -12.91 -17.74 -5.68
CA GLN A 113 -11.99 -18.11 -6.77
C GLN A 113 -11.32 -19.47 -6.53
N ARG A 114 -11.40 -20.02 -5.32
CA ARG A 114 -10.68 -21.22 -4.87
C ARG A 114 -9.17 -21.15 -5.15
N ARG A 115 -8.59 -19.95 -4.97
CA ARG A 115 -7.18 -19.63 -5.23
C ARG A 115 -6.59 -18.84 -4.07
N LEU A 116 -5.27 -18.91 -3.85
CA LEU A 116 -4.60 -18.14 -2.78
C LEU A 116 -4.44 -16.65 -3.10
N LEU A 117 -4.47 -16.29 -4.39
CA LEU A 117 -4.23 -14.95 -4.89
C LEU A 117 -5.20 -14.58 -6.02
N PRO A 118 -5.52 -13.28 -6.18
CA PRO A 118 -6.26 -12.78 -7.35
C PRO A 118 -5.50 -13.04 -8.66
N THR A 119 -6.23 -13.07 -9.77
CA THR A 119 -5.66 -13.36 -11.10
C THR A 119 -4.73 -12.26 -11.61
N SER A 120 -4.80 -11.04 -11.05
CA SER A 120 -3.91 -9.95 -11.43
C SER A 120 -2.42 -10.27 -11.25
N ILE A 121 -2.06 -11.18 -10.34
CA ILE A 121 -0.68 -11.66 -10.18
C ILE A 121 -0.22 -12.49 -11.38
N ASP A 122 -1.07 -13.39 -11.88
CA ASP A 122 -0.76 -14.22 -13.05
C ASP A 122 -0.44 -13.34 -14.26
N ASP A 123 -1.18 -12.25 -14.39
CA ASP A 123 -1.01 -11.29 -15.48
C ASP A 123 0.32 -10.54 -15.39
N TYR A 124 0.75 -10.12 -14.20
CA TYR A 124 2.07 -9.49 -14.06
C TYR A 124 3.20 -10.43 -14.46
N VAL A 125 3.05 -11.73 -14.15
CA VAL A 125 4.04 -12.75 -14.53
C VAL A 125 3.98 -13.03 -16.02
N SER A 126 2.80 -13.21 -16.60
CA SER A 126 2.64 -13.56 -18.02
C SER A 126 3.04 -12.42 -18.96
N THR A 127 2.85 -11.16 -18.54
CA THR A 127 3.25 -9.97 -19.30
C THR A 127 4.70 -9.54 -19.06
N GLY A 128 5.44 -10.24 -18.20
CA GLY A 128 6.85 -9.94 -17.90
C GLY A 128 7.07 -8.71 -17.03
N VAL A 129 6.03 -8.18 -16.38
CA VAL A 129 6.19 -7.14 -15.36
C VAL A 129 6.92 -7.69 -14.15
N LEU A 130 6.64 -8.94 -13.76
CA LEU A 130 7.34 -9.67 -12.70
C LEU A 130 7.88 -10.99 -13.25
N ALA A 131 9.08 -11.37 -12.83
CA ALA A 131 9.67 -12.67 -13.12
C ALA A 131 9.47 -13.58 -11.91
N LYS A 132 8.72 -14.67 -12.11
CA LYS A 132 8.25 -15.61 -11.09
C LYS A 132 9.28 -16.00 -10.03
N ASN A 133 10.50 -16.34 -10.46
CA ASN A 133 11.57 -16.87 -9.61
C ASN A 133 12.81 -15.96 -9.57
N ASP A 134 12.71 -14.72 -10.02
CA ASP A 134 13.82 -13.77 -9.94
C ASP A 134 13.84 -13.14 -8.55
N ALA A 135 14.96 -13.27 -7.84
CA ALA A 135 15.14 -12.70 -6.51
C ALA A 135 14.88 -11.18 -6.47
N ALA A 136 15.11 -10.46 -7.58
CA ALA A 136 14.85 -9.03 -7.69
C ALA A 136 13.36 -8.67 -7.69
N ASP A 137 12.49 -9.59 -8.11
CA ASP A 137 11.03 -9.37 -8.16
C ASP A 137 10.30 -9.96 -6.96
N LEU A 138 11.01 -10.63 -6.05
CA LEU A 138 10.43 -11.11 -4.80
C LEU A 138 10.07 -9.93 -3.89
N PRO A 139 8.93 -10.01 -3.18
CA PRO A 139 8.42 -8.89 -2.39
C PRO A 139 9.21 -8.70 -1.10
N VAL A 140 9.33 -7.44 -0.66
CA VAL A 140 10.09 -7.05 0.55
C VAL A 140 9.30 -6.22 1.55
N CYS A 141 8.20 -5.61 1.11
CA CYS A 141 7.23 -4.96 1.96
C CYS A 141 5.89 -4.83 1.23
N GLU A 142 4.83 -4.77 2.02
CA GLU A 142 3.48 -4.51 1.56
C GLU A 142 2.86 -3.42 2.44
N HIS A 143 1.98 -2.63 1.85
CA HIS A 143 0.98 -1.89 2.59
C HIS A 143 -0.37 -2.00 1.91
N ARG A 144 -1.41 -2.15 2.72
CA ARG A 144 -2.76 -1.76 2.36
C ARG A 144 -3.19 -0.76 3.42
N GLY A 145 -3.65 0.39 2.96
CA GLY A 145 -4.26 1.43 3.76
C GLY A 145 -5.20 0.88 4.82
N GLU A 146 -5.03 1.40 6.03
CA GLU A 146 -5.85 1.09 7.19
C GLU A 146 -7.19 1.79 7.05
N ASN A 147 -8.16 1.13 6.44
CA ASN A 147 -9.44 1.74 6.13
C ASN A 147 -10.55 0.69 6.22
N ALA A 148 -11.76 1.10 6.62
CA ALA A 148 -12.90 0.23 6.83
C ALA A 148 -13.28 -0.59 5.58
N ALA A 149 -14.17 -1.58 5.73
CA ALA A 149 -14.86 -2.15 4.57
C ALA A 149 -15.47 -1.01 3.74
N ASP A 150 -15.26 -1.03 2.42
CA ASP A 150 -15.67 0.03 1.48
C ASP A 150 -15.05 1.43 1.72
N SER A 151 -13.86 1.48 2.33
CA SER A 151 -13.12 2.73 2.60
C SER A 151 -11.90 2.94 1.67
N PRO A 152 -11.66 4.18 1.18
CA PRO A 152 -11.01 4.44 -0.10
C PRO A 152 -9.48 4.37 -0.15
N ALA A 153 -8.72 4.50 0.95
CA ALA A 153 -7.25 4.59 0.88
C ALA A 153 -6.58 3.48 0.05
N THR A 154 -7.08 2.23 0.08
CA THR A 154 -6.55 1.16 -0.78
C THR A 154 -7.54 0.00 -0.88
N ARG A 155 -8.24 -0.13 -2.00
CA ARG A 155 -8.95 -1.38 -2.32
C ARG A 155 -8.01 -2.46 -2.88
N LEU A 156 -6.80 -2.06 -3.23
CA LEU A 156 -5.69 -2.91 -3.66
C LEU A 156 -4.51 -2.75 -2.70
N SER A 157 -3.88 -3.84 -2.29
CA SER A 157 -2.59 -3.77 -1.61
C SER A 157 -1.51 -3.24 -2.55
N LEU A 158 -0.49 -2.61 -1.98
CA LEU A 158 0.71 -2.15 -2.68
C LEU A 158 1.91 -2.93 -2.20
N VAL A 159 2.59 -3.62 -3.12
CA VAL A 159 3.73 -4.48 -2.82
C VAL A 159 4.98 -3.94 -3.49
N CYS A 160 6.08 -3.85 -2.75
CA CYS A 160 7.39 -3.52 -3.31
C CYS A 160 8.24 -4.77 -3.52
N THR A 161 8.99 -4.80 -4.61
CA THR A 161 9.99 -5.86 -4.87
C THR A 161 11.38 -5.49 -4.38
N GLN A 162 12.26 -6.48 -4.30
CA GLN A 162 13.62 -6.36 -3.78
C GLN A 162 14.56 -5.48 -4.64
N GLY A 163 14.44 -5.56 -5.96
CA GLY A 163 15.43 -5.05 -6.91
C GLY A 163 16.76 -5.83 -6.90
N SER A 164 17.70 -5.40 -7.72
CA SER A 164 19.08 -5.88 -7.74
C SER A 164 20.03 -4.77 -8.21
N PRO A 165 21.37 -4.99 -8.22
CA PRO A 165 22.31 -4.04 -8.81
C PRO A 165 22.04 -3.70 -10.28
N THR A 166 21.34 -4.58 -11.02
CA THR A 166 21.09 -4.44 -12.46
C THR A 166 19.61 -4.36 -12.82
N LYS A 167 18.70 -4.51 -11.85
CA LYS A 167 17.25 -4.48 -12.06
C LYS A 167 16.59 -3.57 -11.02
N PRO A 168 15.80 -2.56 -11.45
CA PRO A 168 15.12 -1.69 -10.51
C PRO A 168 14.08 -2.48 -9.70
N ALA A 169 13.94 -2.12 -8.43
CA ALA A 169 12.78 -2.53 -7.65
C ALA A 169 11.50 -1.93 -8.23
N LYS A 170 10.37 -2.58 -7.96
CA LYS A 170 9.05 -2.18 -8.46
C LYS A 170 8.07 -1.98 -7.32
N LEU A 171 7.06 -1.15 -7.55
CA LEU A 171 5.82 -1.10 -6.79
C LEU A 171 4.70 -1.58 -7.69
N TYR A 172 3.82 -2.45 -7.18
CA TYR A 172 2.68 -2.95 -7.94
C TYR A 172 1.47 -3.19 -7.04
N THR A 173 0.28 -3.18 -7.66
CA THR A 173 -0.96 -3.50 -6.96
C THR A 173 -1.15 -5.01 -6.82
N VAL A 174 -1.74 -5.43 -5.71
CA VAL A 174 -2.33 -6.76 -5.56
C VAL A 174 -3.78 -6.60 -5.17
N GLY A 175 -4.64 -7.24 -5.97
CA GLY A 175 -6.07 -7.03 -5.87
C GLY A 175 -6.75 -7.68 -4.67
N THR A 176 -8.01 -7.36 -4.53
CA THR A 176 -9.00 -8.20 -3.85
C THR A 176 -9.78 -9.01 -4.89
N LEU A 177 -10.84 -9.67 -4.46
CA LEU A 177 -11.75 -10.28 -5.40
C LEU A 177 -12.43 -9.25 -6.31
N THR A 178 -12.98 -8.20 -5.71
CA THR A 178 -13.81 -7.22 -6.43
C THR A 178 -12.97 -6.14 -7.09
N ALA A 179 -11.78 -5.86 -6.56
CA ALA A 179 -10.84 -4.86 -7.07
C ALA A 179 -9.60 -5.58 -7.61
N GLN A 180 -9.40 -5.62 -8.92
CA GLN A 180 -8.29 -6.31 -9.58
C GLN A 180 -7.58 -5.44 -10.62
N ASN A 181 -7.80 -4.13 -10.61
CA ASN A 181 -7.04 -3.23 -11.45
C ASN A 181 -5.54 -3.36 -11.19
N ARG A 182 -4.79 -3.16 -12.26
CA ARG A 182 -3.34 -3.33 -12.28
C ARG A 182 -2.69 -1.99 -12.48
N ALA A 183 -1.79 -1.65 -11.58
CA ALA A 183 -0.87 -0.55 -11.75
C ALA A 183 0.49 -0.98 -11.21
N SER A 184 1.54 -0.60 -11.92
CA SER A 184 2.90 -0.81 -11.44
C SER A 184 3.81 0.33 -11.88
N THR A 185 4.88 0.54 -11.14
CA THR A 185 5.95 1.47 -11.51
C THR A 185 7.29 0.91 -11.07
N SER A 186 8.37 1.36 -11.72
CA SER A 186 9.74 1.00 -11.34
C SER A 186 10.39 2.18 -10.62
N PHE A 187 11.14 1.89 -9.58
CA PHE A 187 12.01 2.88 -8.95
C PHE A 187 13.28 3.08 -9.80
N LYS A 188 14.07 4.11 -9.50
CA LYS A 188 15.41 4.25 -10.04
C LYS A 188 16.27 3.03 -9.68
N LEU A 189 17.18 2.65 -10.56
CA LEU A 189 18.15 1.60 -10.29
C LEU A 189 18.97 1.94 -9.03
N GLY A 190 19.23 0.94 -8.18
CA GLY A 190 19.94 1.16 -6.92
C GLY A 190 19.07 1.58 -5.73
N PHE A 191 17.79 1.91 -5.94
CA PHE A 191 16.84 2.13 -4.85
C PHE A 191 16.26 0.79 -4.37
N VAL A 192 16.45 0.47 -3.09
CA VAL A 192 15.98 -0.77 -2.46
C VAL A 192 14.89 -0.46 -1.43
N PRO A 193 13.62 -0.78 -1.69
CA PRO A 193 12.52 -0.54 -0.77
C PRO A 193 12.67 -1.30 0.56
N THR A 194 12.29 -0.66 1.65
CA THR A 194 12.28 -1.25 2.99
C THR A 194 10.90 -1.29 3.61
N ALA A 195 10.07 -0.28 3.33
CA ALA A 195 8.68 -0.22 3.74
C ALA A 195 7.91 0.73 2.83
N VAL A 196 6.59 0.57 2.79
CA VAL A 196 5.66 1.44 2.05
C VAL A 196 4.51 1.81 2.98
N THR A 197 3.99 3.03 2.82
CA THR A 197 2.73 3.48 3.41
C THR A 197 1.92 4.25 2.37
N VAL A 198 0.60 4.34 2.56
CA VAL A 198 -0.32 5.04 1.66
C VAL A 198 -1.04 6.11 2.44
N THR A 199 -1.18 7.30 1.86
CA THR A 199 -1.92 8.40 2.48
C THR A 199 -3.42 8.08 2.57
N GLY A 200 -4.12 8.68 3.53
CA GLY A 200 -5.49 8.26 3.90
C GLY A 200 -6.55 8.39 2.80
N GLY A 201 -6.32 9.20 1.76
CA GLY A 201 -7.20 9.30 0.60
C GLY A 201 -6.71 8.49 -0.61
N GLY A 202 -5.65 7.70 -0.48
CA GLY A 202 -5.08 6.95 -1.60
C GLY A 202 -4.36 7.82 -2.63
N GLU A 203 -3.92 9.02 -2.25
CA GLU A 203 -3.28 9.98 -3.16
C GLU A 203 -1.84 9.57 -3.51
N PHE A 204 -1.10 9.14 -2.49
CA PHE A 204 0.33 8.81 -2.61
C PHE A 204 0.69 7.54 -1.88
N ALA A 205 1.60 6.76 -2.49
CA ALA A 205 2.41 5.80 -1.76
C ALA A 205 3.77 6.43 -1.43
N LEU A 206 4.16 6.35 -0.17
CA LEU A 206 5.44 6.80 0.33
C LEU A 206 6.29 5.58 0.67
N VAL A 207 7.40 5.42 -0.04
CA VAL A 207 8.24 4.20 0.03
C VAL A 207 9.59 4.58 0.60
N SER A 208 9.89 4.13 1.82
CA SER A 208 11.24 4.29 2.37
C SER A 208 12.16 3.24 1.76
N GLY A 209 13.42 3.61 1.53
CA GLY A 209 14.40 2.71 0.95
C GLY A 209 15.82 3.23 0.98
N TRP A 210 16.70 2.35 0.52
CA TRP A 210 18.15 2.56 0.49
C TRP A 210 18.55 2.96 -0.92
N ASP A 211 19.19 4.11 -1.07
CA ASP A 211 19.89 4.47 -2.30
C ASP A 211 21.31 3.92 -2.22
N VAL A 212 21.47 2.70 -2.73
CA VAL A 212 22.70 1.91 -2.60
C VAL A 212 23.91 2.58 -3.25
N PRO A 213 23.84 3.09 -4.50
CA PRO A 213 24.97 3.78 -5.12
C PRO A 213 25.49 4.98 -4.31
N ASN A 214 24.60 5.70 -3.63
CA ASN A 214 24.94 6.92 -2.90
C ASN A 214 25.07 6.72 -1.38
N THR A 215 24.82 5.51 -0.88
CA THR A 215 24.80 5.18 0.56
C THR A 215 23.95 6.18 1.37
N LYS A 216 22.72 6.43 0.92
CA LYS A 216 21.78 7.35 1.59
C LYS A 216 20.39 6.73 1.76
N GLY A 217 19.69 7.17 2.79
CA GLY A 217 18.28 6.83 2.98
C GLY A 217 17.42 7.79 2.17
N GLN A 218 16.37 7.27 1.54
CA GLN A 218 15.43 8.10 0.79
C GLN A 218 13.99 7.65 1.02
N VAL A 219 13.06 8.55 0.71
CA VAL A 219 11.64 8.22 0.50
C VAL A 219 11.28 8.51 -0.96
N ALA A 220 10.86 7.49 -1.70
CA ALA A 220 10.24 7.68 -3.00
C ALA A 220 8.77 8.09 -2.81
N ILE A 221 8.35 9.12 -3.54
CA ILE A 221 6.95 9.58 -3.57
C ILE A 221 6.33 9.06 -4.86
N VAL A 222 5.29 8.26 -4.74
CA VAL A 222 4.55 7.70 -5.87
C VAL A 222 3.15 8.30 -5.89
N SER A 223 2.81 9.02 -6.95
CA SER A 223 1.44 9.47 -7.21
C SER A 223 0.59 8.30 -7.69
N LEU A 224 -0.59 8.14 -7.08
CA LEU A 224 -1.53 7.07 -7.36
C LEU A 224 -2.79 7.64 -8.01
N GLY A 225 -3.38 6.88 -8.93
CA GLY A 225 -4.65 7.24 -9.56
C GLY A 225 -5.54 6.02 -9.74
N SER A 226 -6.84 6.18 -9.44
CA SER A 226 -7.82 5.10 -9.46
C SER A 226 -8.83 5.23 -10.61
N ALA A 227 -9.46 4.10 -10.90
CA ALA A 227 -10.59 4.02 -11.81
C ALA A 227 -11.50 2.86 -11.37
N PRO A 228 -12.75 2.82 -11.87
CA PRO A 228 -13.61 1.65 -11.71
C PRO A 228 -12.92 0.37 -12.20
N GLN A 229 -13.36 -0.77 -11.68
CA GLN A 229 -12.84 -2.07 -12.12
C GLN A 229 -13.01 -2.25 -13.63
N ASP A 230 -11.96 -2.74 -14.29
CA ASP A 230 -11.90 -3.02 -15.74
C ASP A 230 -12.00 -1.78 -16.65
N TRP A 231 -11.94 -0.57 -16.09
CA TRP A 231 -11.91 0.66 -16.88
C TRP A 231 -10.66 0.73 -17.76
N LYS A 232 -10.85 1.16 -19.01
CA LYS A 232 -9.77 1.44 -19.97
C LYS A 232 -9.78 2.92 -20.38
N PRO A 233 -8.61 3.52 -20.68
CA PRO A 233 -8.55 4.86 -21.24
C PRO A 233 -9.49 5.05 -22.43
N GLY A 234 -10.27 6.13 -22.41
CA GLY A 234 -11.27 6.45 -23.45
C GLY A 234 -12.66 5.85 -23.24
N GLN A 235 -12.86 4.99 -22.23
CA GLN A 235 -14.19 4.49 -21.88
C GLN A 235 -14.91 5.43 -20.90
N ALA A 236 -16.25 5.48 -21.01
CA ALA A 236 -17.08 6.11 -20.00
C ALA A 236 -16.89 5.41 -18.65
N ARG A 237 -16.82 6.20 -17.56
CA ARG A 237 -16.76 5.67 -16.21
C ARG A 237 -18.17 5.32 -15.74
N TYR A 238 -18.33 4.15 -15.15
CA TYR A 238 -19.53 3.70 -14.44
C TYR A 238 -19.11 3.31 -13.03
N ASP A 239 -19.97 3.54 -12.03
CA ASP A 239 -19.48 3.55 -10.66
C ASP A 239 -20.37 2.86 -9.65
N TRP A 240 -19.81 1.75 -9.16
CA TRP A 240 -20.15 1.09 -7.89
C TRP A 240 -19.05 1.32 -6.84
N TRP A 241 -18.03 2.11 -7.17
CA TRP A 241 -16.81 2.33 -6.40
C TRP A 241 -16.81 3.70 -5.69
N HIS A 242 -17.74 4.60 -6.04
CA HIS A 242 -17.92 5.95 -5.49
C HIS A 242 -16.68 6.85 -5.69
N GLY A 243 -16.08 6.79 -6.89
CA GLY A 243 -14.87 7.54 -7.29
C GLY A 243 -15.17 8.74 -8.20
N TRP A 244 -14.13 9.31 -8.80
CA TRP A 244 -14.27 10.40 -9.78
C TRP A 244 -14.79 9.88 -11.14
N MET A 245 -15.87 10.47 -11.63
CA MET A 245 -16.59 10.02 -12.84
C MET A 245 -16.15 10.70 -14.14
N ASP A 246 -15.57 11.89 -14.02
CA ASP A 246 -15.10 12.70 -15.14
C ASP A 246 -13.73 12.23 -15.64
N MET A 247 -12.76 12.12 -14.74
CA MET A 247 -11.41 11.66 -15.08
C MET A 247 -10.67 11.08 -13.88
N MET A 248 -9.48 10.53 -14.14
CA MET A 248 -8.54 10.15 -13.08
C MET A 248 -7.86 11.40 -12.55
N HIS A 249 -7.69 11.51 -11.24
CA HIS A 249 -6.97 12.61 -10.59
C HIS A 249 -5.75 12.08 -9.82
N PRO A 250 -4.62 11.75 -10.48
CA PRO A 250 -3.44 11.25 -9.80
C PRO A 250 -2.93 12.19 -8.69
N GLY A 251 -2.68 11.66 -7.49
CA GLY A 251 -2.25 12.48 -6.35
C GLY A 251 -3.38 13.31 -5.71
N PHE A 252 -4.63 12.98 -6.00
CA PHE A 252 -5.83 13.52 -5.34
C PHE A 252 -6.67 12.36 -4.78
N PRO A 253 -7.51 12.58 -3.75
CA PRO A 253 -8.20 11.48 -3.07
C PRO A 253 -9.12 10.69 -3.97
N ASP A 254 -9.03 9.36 -3.93
CA ASP A 254 -9.85 8.43 -4.72
C ASP A 254 -9.97 7.07 -4.02
N GLN A 255 -10.74 6.14 -4.58
CA GLN A 255 -11.21 4.90 -3.97
C GLN A 255 -10.21 3.73 -4.02
N GLY A 256 -8.93 4.01 -4.29
CA GLY A 256 -7.85 3.04 -4.15
C GLY A 256 -7.88 1.81 -5.07
N ASN A 257 -8.69 1.82 -6.14
CA ASN A 257 -8.67 0.80 -7.21
C ASN A 257 -7.73 1.25 -8.34
N TYR A 258 -6.44 1.29 -8.03
CA TYR A 258 -5.40 1.94 -8.82
C TYR A 258 -5.21 1.34 -10.22
N VAL A 259 -5.18 2.23 -11.21
CA VAL A 259 -4.76 1.96 -12.60
C VAL A 259 -3.54 2.78 -13.02
N PHE A 260 -3.06 3.66 -12.14
CA PHE A 260 -1.94 4.55 -12.40
C PHE A 260 -0.99 4.63 -11.21
N MET A 261 0.30 4.58 -11.51
CA MET A 261 1.39 4.81 -10.57
C MET A 261 2.52 5.54 -11.26
N LYS A 262 3.02 6.62 -10.64
CA LYS A 262 4.22 7.32 -11.12
C LYS A 262 5.07 7.76 -9.95
N VAL A 263 6.35 7.38 -9.97
CA VAL A 263 7.35 7.98 -9.09
C VAL A 263 7.51 9.45 -9.50
N ILE A 264 7.13 10.37 -8.62
CA ILE A 264 7.17 11.83 -8.89
C ILE A 264 8.36 12.50 -8.21
N GLY A 265 9.05 11.82 -7.29
CA GLY A 265 10.24 12.37 -6.65
C GLY A 265 10.87 11.43 -5.63
N TYR A 266 12.06 11.83 -5.17
CA TYR A 266 12.78 11.20 -4.07
C TYR A 266 13.16 12.28 -3.07
N VAL A 267 12.84 12.07 -1.80
CA VAL A 267 13.24 12.93 -0.69
C VAL A 267 14.40 12.27 0.03
N ASP A 268 15.53 12.97 0.13
CA ASP A 268 16.67 12.50 0.92
C ASP A 268 16.35 12.59 2.40
N LEU A 269 16.64 11.52 3.13
CA LEU A 269 16.60 11.54 4.59
C LEU A 269 17.83 12.29 5.13
N PRO A 270 17.79 12.76 6.39
CA PRO A 270 18.95 13.36 7.04
C PRO A 270 20.21 12.53 6.85
N SER A 271 21.36 13.19 6.69
CA SER A 271 22.64 12.53 6.35
C SER A 271 23.10 11.46 7.35
N ASP A 272 22.56 11.50 8.57
CA ASP A 272 22.78 10.56 9.66
C ASP A 272 21.70 9.48 9.79
N MET A 273 20.83 9.35 8.78
CA MET A 273 19.79 8.33 8.64
C MET A 273 19.84 7.70 7.23
N LYS A 274 20.76 6.76 7.05
CA LYS A 274 21.06 6.12 5.76
C LYS A 274 20.31 4.81 5.55
N ALA A 275 19.84 4.17 6.63
CA ALA A 275 19.34 2.80 6.63
C ALA A 275 17.90 2.71 7.17
N PRO A 276 16.90 3.37 6.53
CA PRO A 276 15.51 3.29 6.98
C PRO A 276 15.00 1.85 6.96
N THR A 277 14.08 1.54 7.87
CA THR A 277 13.48 0.20 8.02
C THR A 277 11.96 0.20 8.06
N ALA A 278 11.33 1.33 8.40
CA ALA A 278 9.87 1.46 8.37
C ALA A 278 9.44 2.90 8.05
N ILE A 279 8.20 3.05 7.58
CA ILE A 279 7.55 4.34 7.32
C ILE A 279 6.06 4.23 7.66
N ALA A 280 5.49 5.29 8.20
CA ALA A 280 4.04 5.47 8.38
C ALA A 280 3.68 6.92 8.03
N ALA A 281 2.43 7.16 7.65
CA ALA A 281 1.97 8.51 7.31
C ALA A 281 0.55 8.78 7.82
N THR A 282 0.28 10.03 8.11
CA THR A 282 -1.07 10.54 8.38
C THR A 282 -1.27 11.88 7.70
N THR A 283 -2.47 12.12 7.18
CA THR A 283 -2.87 13.39 6.58
C THR A 283 -3.71 14.25 7.54
N GLY A 284 -3.97 13.74 8.75
CA GLY A 284 -4.90 14.36 9.71
C GLY A 284 -6.38 14.21 9.33
N ILE A 285 -6.70 13.65 8.16
CA ILE A 285 -8.07 13.37 7.75
C ILE A 285 -8.47 12.00 8.26
N HIS A 286 -9.51 11.96 9.10
CA HIS A 286 -10.11 10.70 9.50
C HIS A 286 -10.70 10.03 8.25
N PRO A 287 -10.43 8.74 8.00
CA PRO A 287 -10.91 8.08 6.79
C PRO A 287 -12.43 8.20 6.61
N TYR A 288 -13.25 7.95 7.64
CA TYR A 288 -14.71 8.18 7.57
C TYR A 288 -15.16 9.60 7.19
N THR A 289 -14.39 10.65 7.46
CA THR A 289 -14.72 12.03 7.06
C THR A 289 -14.61 12.21 5.54
N SER A 290 -13.63 11.56 4.92
CA SER A 290 -13.43 11.54 3.46
C SER A 290 -14.37 10.60 2.70
N MET A 291 -15.29 9.91 3.39
CA MET A 291 -15.96 8.71 2.86
C MET A 291 -17.45 8.81 2.58
N LEU A 292 -18.21 9.43 3.46
CA LEU A 292 -19.67 9.26 3.46
C LEU A 292 -20.35 10.61 3.33
N LYS A 293 -21.02 10.76 2.21
CA LYS A 293 -22.12 11.68 2.03
C LYS A 293 -23.35 10.86 1.67
N TYR A 294 -24.52 11.41 1.94
CA TYR A 294 -25.74 10.84 1.42
C TYR A 294 -26.08 11.58 0.12
N ASP A 295 -26.45 10.83 -0.90
CA ASP A 295 -27.05 11.42 -2.09
C ASP A 295 -28.42 12.05 -1.74
N ALA A 296 -29.02 12.75 -2.70
CA ALA A 296 -30.33 13.39 -2.50
C ALA A 296 -31.47 12.40 -2.16
N SER A 297 -31.25 11.10 -2.39
CA SER A 297 -32.20 10.01 -2.11
C SER A 297 -31.92 9.32 -0.77
N GLY A 298 -30.90 9.75 -0.01
CA GLY A 298 -30.53 9.16 1.27
C GLY A 298 -29.66 7.89 1.14
N ASN A 299 -29.13 7.57 -0.04
CA ASN A 299 -28.19 6.46 -0.20
C ASN A 299 -26.77 6.92 0.12
N ILE A 300 -25.96 6.00 0.67
CA ILE A 300 -24.53 6.24 0.88
C ILE A 300 -23.85 6.48 -0.47
N SER A 301 -23.05 7.54 -0.53
CA SER A 301 -22.18 7.92 -1.63
C SER A 301 -20.90 8.57 -1.08
N ASN A 302 -19.90 8.78 -1.93
CA ASN A 302 -18.72 9.57 -1.56
C ASN A 302 -18.72 10.95 -2.24
N PHE A 303 -18.02 11.91 -1.66
CA PHE A 303 -17.94 13.27 -2.18
C PHE A 303 -17.34 13.32 -3.59
N GLN A 304 -16.43 12.40 -3.94
CA GLN A 304 -15.87 12.30 -5.30
C GLN A 304 -16.99 12.07 -6.33
N MET A 305 -17.89 11.11 -6.08
CA MET A 305 -19.01 10.80 -6.97
C MET A 305 -19.99 11.99 -7.04
N LEU A 306 -20.38 12.55 -5.89
CA LEU A 306 -21.36 13.65 -5.82
C LEU A 306 -20.82 14.98 -6.35
N ASN A 307 -19.51 15.14 -6.41
CA ASN A 307 -18.84 16.31 -6.95
C ASN A 307 -18.21 16.06 -8.31
N SER A 308 -18.54 14.95 -8.96
CA SER A 308 -18.20 14.73 -10.36
C SER A 308 -19.27 15.33 -11.28
N PRO A 309 -18.89 15.94 -12.42
CA PRO A 309 -17.55 16.38 -12.77
C PRO A 309 -17.02 17.44 -11.80
N MET A 310 -15.73 17.36 -11.47
CA MET A 310 -15.04 18.30 -10.59
C MET A 310 -15.21 19.74 -11.08
N ALA A 311 -15.14 19.95 -12.39
CA ALA A 311 -15.31 21.27 -13.01
C ALA A 311 -16.63 21.97 -12.62
N ASN A 312 -17.72 21.21 -12.48
CA ASN A 312 -19.04 21.75 -12.15
C ASN A 312 -19.26 21.92 -10.64
N ASN A 313 -18.45 21.25 -9.82
CA ASN A 313 -18.62 21.18 -8.36
C ASN A 313 -17.42 21.75 -7.59
N ARG A 314 -16.44 22.34 -8.28
CA ARG A 314 -15.19 22.84 -7.70
C ARG A 314 -15.41 23.76 -6.50
N ALA A 315 -16.44 24.61 -6.54
CA ALA A 315 -16.78 25.52 -5.45
C ALA A 315 -17.03 24.80 -4.11
N LYS A 316 -17.55 23.57 -4.13
CA LYS A 316 -17.78 22.75 -2.91
C LYS A 316 -16.46 22.31 -2.24
N MET A 317 -15.37 22.28 -3.01
CA MET A 317 -14.04 21.86 -2.54
C MET A 317 -13.11 23.05 -2.23
N LEU A 318 -13.54 24.28 -2.50
CA LEU A 318 -12.78 25.49 -2.16
C LEU A 318 -13.09 25.98 -0.74
N PRO A 319 -12.28 26.90 -0.16
CA PRO A 319 -12.56 27.46 1.16
C PRO A 319 -14.01 27.96 1.29
N GLY A 320 -14.71 27.49 2.33
CA GLY A 320 -16.14 27.76 2.57
C GLY A 320 -17.11 26.79 1.89
N GLY A 321 -16.62 25.88 1.04
CA GLY A 321 -17.39 24.79 0.45
C GLY A 321 -17.60 23.63 1.42
N GLU A 322 -18.71 22.92 1.25
CA GLU A 322 -19.14 21.81 2.13
C GLU A 322 -18.19 20.60 2.18
N ASP A 323 -17.35 20.42 1.15
CA ASP A 323 -16.41 19.31 1.04
C ASP A 323 -14.95 19.78 1.19
N TYR A 324 -14.75 21.06 1.57
CA TYR A 324 -13.42 21.62 1.81
C TYR A 324 -12.66 20.78 2.84
N GLU A 325 -13.27 20.30 3.92
CA GLU A 325 -12.56 19.53 4.96
C GLU A 325 -12.48 18.02 4.70
N ARG A 326 -12.83 17.54 3.49
CA ARG A 326 -12.90 16.10 3.18
C ARG A 326 -11.67 15.51 2.50
N TYR A 327 -10.71 16.35 2.13
CA TYR A 327 -9.46 15.93 1.47
C TYR A 327 -8.23 16.44 2.22
N ALA A 328 -7.09 15.81 2.02
CA ALA A 328 -5.84 16.19 2.68
C ALA A 328 -5.30 17.53 2.16
N LYS A 329 -4.86 18.41 3.08
CA LYS A 329 -4.12 19.65 2.76
C LYS A 329 -2.65 19.61 3.20
N GLY A 330 -2.26 18.51 3.82
CA GLY A 330 -0.94 18.29 4.38
C GLY A 330 -0.90 16.97 5.13
N GLY A 331 0.04 16.86 6.05
CA GLY A 331 0.26 15.64 6.81
C GLY A 331 1.71 15.47 7.18
N VAL A 332 1.99 14.36 7.84
CA VAL A 332 3.35 13.98 8.25
C VAL A 332 3.58 12.52 7.90
N ALA A 333 4.74 12.25 7.29
CA ALA A 333 5.28 10.91 7.22
C ALA A 333 6.42 10.76 8.24
N VAL A 334 6.40 9.65 8.99
CA VAL A 334 7.45 9.29 9.94
C VAL A 334 8.22 8.12 9.38
N VAL A 335 9.51 8.31 9.15
CA VAL A 335 10.44 7.26 8.75
C VAL A 335 11.27 6.88 9.95
N VAL A 336 11.52 5.60 10.17
CA VAL A 336 12.38 5.13 11.27
C VAL A 336 13.49 4.23 10.76
N SER A 337 14.65 4.34 11.38
CA SER A 337 15.80 3.45 11.21
C SER A 337 16.07 2.77 12.55
N LYS A 338 15.79 1.46 12.59
CA LYS A 338 16.01 0.66 13.80
C LYS A 338 17.50 0.59 14.16
N SER A 339 18.35 0.38 13.16
CA SER A 339 19.78 0.23 13.39
C SER A 339 20.41 1.53 13.88
N GLU A 340 20.02 2.67 13.28
CA GLU A 340 20.56 3.99 13.61
C GLU A 340 19.83 4.64 14.81
N LYS A 341 18.76 4.04 15.32
CA LYS A 341 17.93 4.52 16.44
C LYS A 341 17.41 5.94 16.20
N ARG A 342 16.94 6.20 14.98
CA ARG A 342 16.50 7.52 14.53
C ARG A 342 15.11 7.48 13.92
N ALA A 343 14.42 8.61 14.03
CA ALA A 343 13.19 8.90 13.32
C ALA A 343 13.36 10.23 12.57
N ALA A 344 12.85 10.30 11.34
CA ALA A 344 12.75 11.52 10.55
C ALA A 344 11.28 11.80 10.25
N PHE A 345 10.90 13.07 10.35
CA PHE A 345 9.55 13.55 10.07
C PHE A 345 9.59 14.34 8.76
N ILE A 346 8.72 13.99 7.82
CA ILE A 346 8.60 14.65 6.52
C ILE A 346 7.26 15.38 6.52
N ASP A 347 7.30 16.71 6.35
CA ASP A 347 6.12 17.52 6.14
C ASP A 347 5.57 17.30 4.72
N LEU A 348 4.32 16.84 4.64
CA LEU A 348 3.62 16.56 3.38
C LEU A 348 2.85 17.78 2.86
N SER A 349 2.79 18.89 3.61
CA SER A 349 2.05 20.10 3.22
C SER A 349 2.47 20.67 1.86
N PRO A 350 3.77 20.74 1.50
CA PRO A 350 4.16 21.21 0.17
C PRO A 350 3.67 20.30 -0.96
N LEU A 351 3.66 18.98 -0.74
CA LEU A 351 3.20 18.00 -1.72
C LEU A 351 1.69 18.15 -1.97
N PHE A 352 0.89 18.18 -0.89
CA PHE A 352 -0.55 18.33 -1.00
C PHE A 352 -0.95 19.71 -1.51
N LYS A 353 -0.24 20.77 -1.13
CA LYS A 353 -0.49 22.11 -1.69
C LYS A 353 -0.32 22.08 -3.21
N TYR A 354 0.79 21.54 -3.70
CA TYR A 354 1.06 21.45 -5.13
C TYR A 354 -0.02 20.65 -5.86
N THR A 355 -0.39 19.45 -5.38
CA THR A 355 -1.39 18.64 -6.07
C THR A 355 -2.80 19.19 -5.98
N ASN A 356 -3.19 19.76 -4.84
CA ASN A 356 -4.47 20.43 -4.72
C ASN A 356 -4.56 21.65 -5.64
N ASP A 357 -3.48 22.43 -5.80
CA ASP A 357 -3.45 23.58 -6.72
C ASP A 357 -3.58 23.16 -8.20
N MET A 358 -3.13 21.96 -8.59
CA MET A 358 -3.32 21.46 -9.96
C MET A 358 -4.79 21.25 -10.30
N TYR A 359 -5.61 20.77 -9.36
CA TYR A 359 -7.02 20.44 -9.58
C TYR A 359 -8.01 21.53 -9.13
N LEU A 360 -7.63 22.27 -8.09
CA LEU A 360 -8.46 23.26 -7.42
C LEU A 360 -7.90 24.68 -7.54
N GLY A 361 -6.80 24.90 -8.27
CA GLY A 361 -6.20 26.22 -8.51
C GLY A 361 -6.98 27.07 -9.51
N SER A 362 -6.31 27.67 -10.49
CA SER A 362 -7.01 28.48 -11.49
C SER A 362 -7.70 27.61 -12.56
N ALA A 363 -8.68 28.16 -13.28
CA ALA A 363 -9.25 27.45 -14.44
C ALA A 363 -8.18 27.12 -15.51
N ALA A 364 -7.08 27.90 -15.59
CA ALA A 364 -5.94 27.61 -16.44
C ALA A 364 -5.07 26.46 -15.90
N SER A 365 -4.95 26.32 -14.58
CA SER A 365 -4.26 25.20 -13.92
C SER A 365 -4.94 23.86 -14.23
N ASN A 366 -6.27 23.86 -14.41
CA ASN A 366 -7.07 22.69 -14.73
C ASN A 366 -6.98 22.23 -16.20
N LEU A 367 -6.38 23.04 -17.10
CA LEU A 367 -6.25 22.71 -18.53
C LEU A 367 -4.93 21.98 -18.86
N GLU A 368 -3.98 21.95 -17.92
CA GLU A 368 -2.67 21.28 -18.06
C GLU A 368 -2.65 19.85 -17.47
N THR A 369 -3.74 19.43 -16.85
CA THR A 369 -3.99 18.07 -16.30
C THR A 369 -4.96 17.30 -17.19
#